data_AF-A0A242NVS2-F1
#
_entry.id   AF-A0A242NVS2-F1
#
_cell.length_a   1.000
_cell.length_b   1.000
_cell.length_c   1.000
_cell.angle_alpha   90.00
_cell.angle_beta   90.00
_cell.angle_gamma   90.00
#
_symmetry.space_group_name_H-M   'P 1'
#
loop_
_entity.id
_entity.type
_entity.pdbx_description
1 polymer ?
#
loop_
_entity_poly.entity_id
_entity_poly.type
_entity_poly.pdbx_seq_one_letter_code
_entity_poly.pdbx_strand_id
1 'polypeptide(L)'
;MTVQPKNVSIDVWKNWIDYRNSLGKKLQPQSWVKQSQMLETQENPELMINQSIMNGWQGLFPIKNNIAARNHATDDTSWINNLDGEMF
;
A
#
# COMPACT_ATOMS: atom_id res chain seq x y z
N MET A 1 19.11 -2.55 4.33
CA MET A 1 19.21 -3.17 2.99
C MET A 1 17.89 -2.91 2.29
N THR A 2 17.89 -2.04 1.27
CA THR A 2 16.75 -1.84 0.37
C THR A 2 17.02 -2.65 -0.89
N VAL A 3 16.00 -3.31 -1.45
CA VAL A 3 16.13 -4.06 -2.71
C VAL A 3 15.46 -3.24 -3.80
N GLN A 4 16.21 -2.87 -4.84
CA GLN A 4 15.69 -2.09 -5.95
C GLN A 4 14.92 -3.00 -6.92
N PRO A 5 13.71 -2.61 -7.35
CA PRO A 5 12.96 -3.33 -8.38
C PRO A 5 13.56 -3.09 -9.77
N LYS A 6 13.57 -4.13 -10.61
CA LYS A 6 14.11 -4.05 -11.98
C LYS A 6 13.32 -3.10 -12.91
N ASN A 7 12.02 -2.95 -12.66
CA ASN A 7 11.10 -2.22 -13.54
C ASN A 7 10.87 -0.76 -13.11
N VAL A 8 11.72 -0.22 -12.23
CA VAL A 8 11.60 1.15 -11.69
C VAL A 8 12.93 1.87 -11.86
N SER A 9 12.87 3.11 -12.36
CA SER A 9 14.05 3.97 -12.43
C SER A 9 14.67 4.21 -11.04
N ILE A 10 16.00 4.28 -11.01
CA ILE A 10 16.78 4.52 -9.78
C ILE A 10 16.31 5.80 -9.07
N ASP A 11 15.98 6.84 -9.82
CA ASP A 11 15.57 8.14 -9.26
C ASP A 11 14.21 8.06 -8.57
N VAL A 12 13.25 7.35 -9.17
CA VAL A 12 11.92 7.12 -8.57
C VAL A 12 12.04 6.27 -7.31
N TRP A 13 12.90 5.24 -7.36
CA TRP A 13 13.16 4.40 -6.19
C TRP A 13 13.86 5.15 -5.05
N LYS A 14 14.80 6.04 -5.36
CA LYS A 14 15.42 6.94 -4.37
C LYS A 14 14.39 7.85 -3.71
N ASN A 15 13.51 8.48 -4.49
CA ASN A 15 12.42 9.30 -3.94
C ASN A 15 11.54 8.50 -2.96
N TRP A 16 11.24 7.24 -3.28
CA TRP A 16 10.50 6.36 -2.35
C TRP A 16 11.26 6.10 -1.06
N ILE A 17 12.57 5.84 -1.14
CA ILE A 17 13.42 5.64 0.05
C ILE A 17 13.46 6.90 0.91
N ASP A 18 13.65 8.07 0.31
CA ASP A 18 13.72 9.35 1.03
C ASP A 18 12.40 9.68 1.72
N TYR A 19 11.28 9.46 1.02
CA TYR A 19 9.95 9.56 1.60
C TYR A 19 9.75 8.57 2.77
N ARG A 20 10.21 7.32 2.63
CA ARG A 20 10.14 6.34 3.73
C ARG A 20 11.00 6.74 4.93
N ASN A 21 12.13 7.38 4.70
CA ASN A 21 13.00 7.89 5.75
C ASN A 21 12.35 9.09 6.46
N SER A 22 11.64 9.97 5.74
CA SER A 22 10.95 11.12 6.33
C SER A 22 9.78 10.72 7.24
N LEU A 23 9.13 9.58 6.98
CA LEU A 23 8.07 9.03 7.84
C LEU A 23 8.56 8.55 9.22
N GLY A 24 9.88 8.45 9.45
CA GLY A 24 10.48 8.07 10.73
C GLY A 24 10.25 6.61 11.17
N LYS A 25 9.46 5.84 10.43
CA LYS A 25 9.19 4.43 10.70
C LYS A 25 10.15 3.56 9.88
N LYS A 26 11.07 2.86 10.54
CA LYS A 26 11.94 1.90 9.85
C LYS A 26 11.10 0.75 9.27
N LEU A 27 11.18 0.58 7.96
CA LEU A 27 10.58 -0.57 7.29
C LEU A 27 11.45 -1.79 7.52
N GLN A 28 10.86 -2.95 7.80
CA GLN A 28 11.61 -4.19 7.98
C GLN A 28 12.29 -4.59 6.65
N PRO A 29 13.49 -5.21 6.68
CA PRO A 29 14.19 -5.63 5.46
C PRO A 29 13.34 -6.51 4.54
N GLN A 30 12.53 -7.41 5.11
CA GLN A 30 11.63 -8.28 4.35
C GLN A 30 10.53 -7.49 3.62
N SER A 31 10.07 -6.38 4.20
CA SER A 31 9.06 -5.52 3.58
C SER A 31 9.62 -4.82 2.34
N TRP A 32 10.89 -4.42 2.33
CA TRP A 32 11.55 -3.86 1.14
C TRP A 32 11.59 -4.87 -0.01
N VAL A 33 11.92 -6.13 0.29
CA VAL A 33 11.93 -7.22 -0.70
C VAL A 33 10.53 -7.43 -1.28
N LYS A 34 9.51 -7.53 -0.43
CA LYS A 34 8.12 -7.74 -0.87
C LYS A 34 7.59 -6.57 -1.71
N GLN A 35 7.91 -5.33 -1.33
CA GLN A 35 7.55 -4.14 -2.10
C GLN A 35 8.24 -4.13 -3.47
N SER A 36 9.53 -4.46 -3.52
CA SER A 36 10.28 -4.59 -4.78
C SER A 36 9.67 -5.66 -5.69
N GLN A 37 9.40 -6.85 -5.16
CA GLN A 37 8.76 -7.94 -5.92
C GLN A 37 7.38 -7.54 -6.45
N MET A 38 6.59 -6.82 -5.66
CA MET A 38 5.28 -6.32 -6.11
C MET A 38 5.43 -5.31 -7.24
N LEU A 39 6.37 -4.38 -7.16
CA LEU A 39 6.61 -3.40 -8.23
C LEU A 39 7.06 -4.08 -9.53
N GLU A 40 7.81 -5.17 -9.46
CA GLU A 40 8.22 -5.94 -10.64
C GLU A 40 7.04 -6.61 -11.36
N THR A 41 5.92 -6.86 -10.68
CA THR A 41 4.72 -7.46 -11.30
C THR A 41 3.72 -6.42 -11.82
N GLN A 42 3.92 -5.13 -11.53
CA GLN A 42 3.02 -4.08 -11.99
C GLN A 42 3.40 -3.59 -13.39
N GLU A 43 2.37 -3.22 -14.16
CA GLU A 43 2.54 -2.60 -15.49
C GLU A 43 3.13 -1.19 -15.38
N ASN A 44 2.73 -0.43 -14.36
CA ASN A 44 3.16 0.96 -14.14
C ASN A 44 3.65 1.20 -12.69
N PRO A 45 4.80 0.63 -12.31
CA PRO A 45 5.29 0.70 -10.93
C PRO A 45 5.74 2.10 -10.51
N GLU A 46 6.20 2.93 -11.44
CA GLU A 46 6.59 4.32 -11.14
C GLU A 46 5.39 5.19 -10.76
N LEU A 47 4.28 5.05 -11.50
CA LEU A 47 3.02 5.73 -11.18
C LEU A 47 2.50 5.31 -9.80
N MET A 48 2.62 4.03 -9.45
CA MET A 48 2.24 3.49 -8.15
C MET A 48 3.02 4.15 -7.00
N ILE A 49 4.35 4.29 -7.15
CA ILE A 49 5.21 4.98 -6.17
C ILE A 49 4.80 6.44 -6.05
N ASN A 50 4.70 7.15 -7.17
CA ASN A 50 4.37 8.57 -7.19
C ASN A 50 3.00 8.81 -6.53
N GLN A 51 2.01 7.98 -6.84
CA GLN A 51 0.69 8.03 -6.21
C GLN A 51 0.78 7.84 -4.69
N SER A 52 1.53 6.83 -4.22
CA SER A 52 1.71 6.61 -2.78
C SER A 52 2.35 7.80 -2.07
N ILE A 53 3.38 8.41 -2.67
CA ILE A 53 4.05 9.60 -2.11
C ILE A 53 3.08 10.78 -2.09
N MET A 54 2.39 11.07 -3.21
CA MET A 54 1.43 12.17 -3.32
C MET A 54 0.30 12.07 -2.28
N ASN A 55 -0.16 10.86 -1.98
CA ASN A 55 -1.23 10.63 -1.00
C ASN A 55 -0.73 10.48 0.45
N GLY A 56 0.58 10.55 0.69
CA GLY A 56 1.13 10.35 2.03
C GLY A 56 0.93 8.92 2.56
N TRP A 57 0.83 7.93 1.69
CA TRP A 57 0.64 6.54 2.08
C TRP A 57 1.93 5.92 2.57
N GLN A 58 1.86 5.15 3.66
CA GLN A 58 3.05 4.49 4.23
C GLN A 58 3.50 3.27 3.40
N GLY A 59 2.65 2.77 2.51
CA GLY A 59 2.88 1.60 1.66
C GLY A 59 2.56 1.87 0.19
N LEU A 60 2.89 0.88 -0.64
CA LEU A 60 2.60 0.87 -2.06
C LEU A 60 1.28 0.11 -2.29
N PHE A 61 0.35 0.72 -3.00
CA PHE A 61 -0.96 0.14 -3.30
C PHE A 61 -1.21 0.13 -4.80
N PRO A 62 -1.86 -0.92 -5.36
CA PRO A 62 -2.13 -1.01 -6.79
C PRO A 62 -2.93 0.19 -7.27
N ILE A 63 -2.62 0.69 -8.45
CA ILE A 63 -3.39 1.76 -9.09
C ILE A 63 -4.79 1.18 -9.34
N LYS A 64 -5.84 1.85 -8.83
CA LYS A 64 -7.22 1.51 -9.16
C LYS A 64 -7.42 1.74 -10.66
N ASN A 65 -7.27 0.70 -11.47
CA ASN A 65 -8.05 0.63 -12.70
C ASN A 65 -9.51 0.60 -12.24
N ASN A 66 -10.30 1.60 -12.65
CA ASN A 66 -11.70 1.81 -12.28
C ASN A 66 -12.67 0.66 -12.67
N ILE A 67 -12.16 -0.55 -12.88
CA ILE A 67 -12.92 -1.73 -13.27
C ILE A 67 -13.37 -2.56 -12.04
N ALA A 68 -12.71 -2.44 -10.88
CA ALA A 68 -12.98 -3.32 -9.72
C ALA A 68 -13.42 -2.63 -8.42
N ALA A 69 -13.74 -1.32 -8.42
CA ALA A 69 -14.13 -0.60 -7.20
C ALA A 69 -15.65 -0.45 -7.02
N ARG A 70 -16.44 -1.51 -7.25
CA ARG A 70 -17.90 -1.49 -7.07
C ARG A 70 -18.46 -2.50 -6.05
N ASN A 71 -17.66 -3.27 -5.30
CA ASN A 71 -18.21 -4.36 -4.46
C ASN A 71 -17.68 -4.46 -3.02
N HIS A 72 -17.04 -3.43 -2.43
CA HIS A 72 -16.68 -3.45 -1.00
C HIS A 72 -17.39 -2.37 -0.19
N ALA A 73 -18.67 -2.17 -0.50
CA ALA A 73 -19.63 -1.53 0.40
C ALA A 73 -20.80 -2.49 0.58
N THR A 74 -20.56 -3.60 1.29
CA THR A 74 -21.62 -4.45 1.82
C THR A 74 -21.25 -4.84 3.24
N ASP A 75 -22.04 -4.31 4.17
CA ASP A 75 -22.55 -5.04 5.32
C ASP A 75 -21.55 -5.86 6.15
N ASP A 76 -20.82 -5.19 7.06
CA ASP A 76 -20.42 -5.86 8.30
C ASP A 76 -20.61 -4.96 9.52
N THR A 77 -21.87 -4.58 9.73
CA THR A 77 -22.36 -4.03 10.99
C THR A 77 -23.23 -5.06 11.72
N SER A 78 -22.97 -6.35 11.48
CA SER A 78 -23.74 -7.46 12.04
C SER A 78 -23.46 -7.70 13.54
N TRP A 79 -22.35 -7.15 14.06
CA TRP A 79 -21.98 -7.21 15.47
C TRP A 79 -22.64 -6.14 16.35
N ILE A 80 -23.15 -5.04 15.76
CA ILE A 80 -23.77 -3.94 16.54
C ILE A 80 -25.15 -4.32 17.08
N ASN A 81 -25.84 -5.26 16.44
CA ASN A 81 -27.23 -5.60 16.77
C ASN A 81 -27.39 -6.68 17.86
N ASN A 82 -26.29 -7.24 18.39
CA ASN A 82 -26.33 -8.36 19.34
C ASN A 82 -25.96 -7.99 20.79
N LEU A 83 -25.97 -6.70 21.17
CA LEU A 83 -25.56 -6.25 22.51
C LEU A 83 -26.73 -5.90 23.47
N ASP A 84 -27.99 -6.05 23.06
CA ASP A 84 -29.15 -5.68 23.89
C ASP A 84 -29.89 -6.88 24.52
N GLY A 85 -29.28 -8.07 24.57
CA GLY A 85 -30.00 -9.34 24.78
C GLY A 85 -29.79 -10.15 26.06
N GLU A 86 -28.86 -9.79 26.97
CA GLU A 86 -28.56 -10.63 28.16
C GLU A 86 -28.31 -9.75 29.41
N MET A 87 -29.39 -9.17 29.94
CA MET A 87 -29.45 -8.57 31.29
C MET A 87 -30.83 -8.87 31.89
N PHE A 88 -31.10 -10.14 32.21
CA PHE A 88 -32.04 -10.54 33.27
C PHE A 88 -31.61 -11.88 33.87
#